data_AF-A8UVF1-F1
#
_entry.id   AF-A8UVF1-F1
#
_cell.length_a   1.000
_cell.length_b   1.000
_cell.length_c   1.000
_cell.angle_alpha   90.00
_cell.angle_beta   90.00
_cell.angle_gamma   90.00
#
_symmetry.space_group_name_H-M   'P 1'
#
loop_
_entity.id
_entity.type
_entity.pdbx_description
1 polymer ?
#
loop_
_entity_poly.entity_id
_entity_poly.type
_entity_poly.pdbx_seq_one_letter_code
_entity_poly.pdbx_strand_id
1 'polypeptide(L)'
;MSERISEDQIRAEFERLTERTSEKDIEKAVRGSDRIYDKVERSSVLSREIGKVKLLLMLIKDYWNGDYTELPYRTIVAVAIALLYILNPIDLIPDVIPILGQMDDLAMLMFVWKMISEDVKDYALWKVENTKDESLKKLIAEAFGENILPESV
;
A
#
# COMPACT_ATOMS: atom_id res chain seq x y z
N MET A 1 -20.10 -25.10 -12.41
CA MET A 1 -18.98 -25.21 -11.43
C MET A 1 -18.22 -23.90 -11.53
N SER A 2 -18.37 -22.99 -10.57
CA SER A 2 -17.59 -21.74 -10.56
C SER A 2 -16.17 -22.11 -10.13
N GLU A 3 -15.20 -22.00 -11.03
CA GLU A 3 -13.80 -22.06 -10.62
C GLU A 3 -13.55 -20.93 -9.62
N ARG A 4 -13.12 -21.28 -8.41
CA ARG A 4 -12.61 -20.28 -7.46
C ARG A 4 -11.26 -19.82 -8.02
N ILE A 5 -11.11 -18.52 -8.19
CA ILE A 5 -9.82 -17.90 -8.51
C ILE A 5 -8.81 -18.33 -7.43
N SER A 6 -7.67 -18.90 -7.85
CA SER A 6 -6.61 -19.33 -6.92
C SER A 6 -5.69 -18.16 -6.53
N GLU A 7 -5.03 -18.26 -5.37
CA GLU A 7 -4.03 -17.27 -4.94
C GLU A 7 -2.87 -17.14 -5.95
N ASP A 8 -2.50 -18.24 -6.61
CA ASP A 8 -1.48 -18.25 -7.66
C ASP A 8 -1.91 -17.44 -8.89
N GLN A 9 -3.18 -17.51 -9.28
CA GLN A 9 -3.71 -16.69 -10.38
C GLN A 9 -3.70 -15.20 -10.02
N ILE A 10 -4.10 -14.85 -8.79
CA ILE A 10 -4.06 -13.46 -8.31
C ILE A 10 -2.62 -12.95 -8.32
N ARG A 11 -1.66 -13.75 -7.82
CA ARG A 11 -0.24 -13.39 -7.80
C ARG A 11 0.34 -13.22 -9.21
N ALA A 12 0.00 -14.10 -10.14
CA ALA A 12 0.46 -13.99 -11.53
C ALA A 12 -0.08 -12.73 -12.23
N GLU A 13 -1.35 -12.40 -12.02
CA GLU A 13 -1.94 -11.19 -12.57
C GLU A 13 -1.42 -9.91 -11.90
N PHE A 14 -1.15 -9.96 -10.59
CA PHE A 14 -0.52 -8.87 -9.88
C PHE A 14 0.89 -8.59 -10.40
N GLU A 15 1.67 -9.64 -10.69
CA GLU A 15 3.00 -9.49 -11.29
C GLU A 15 2.92 -8.84 -12.69
N ARG A 16 1.92 -9.18 -13.50
CA ARG A 16 1.71 -8.47 -14.78
C ARG A 16 1.33 -7.01 -14.59
N LEU A 17 0.58 -6.69 -13.54
CA LEU A 17 0.24 -5.29 -13.22
C LEU A 17 1.48 -4.51 -12.77
N THR A 18 2.36 -5.12 -11.96
CA THR A 18 3.61 -4.47 -11.51
C THR A 18 4.53 -4.18 -12.69
N GLU A 19 4.65 -5.09 -13.65
CA GLU A 19 5.43 -4.88 -14.89
C GLU A 19 4.91 -3.73 -15.76
N ARG A 20 3.61 -3.44 -15.69
CA ARG A 20 2.94 -2.39 -16.49
C ARG A 20 2.86 -1.04 -15.77
N THR A 21 3.06 -1.04 -14.47
CA THR A 21 2.97 0.16 -13.64
C THR A 21 4.21 1.03 -13.86
N SER A 22 3.98 2.30 -14.15
CA SER A 22 5.02 3.25 -14.51
C SER A 22 5.25 4.28 -13.40
N GLU A 23 6.33 5.06 -13.53
CA GLU A 23 6.60 6.20 -12.66
C GLU A 23 5.43 7.22 -12.63
N LYS A 24 4.68 7.35 -13.74
CA LYS A 24 3.48 8.22 -13.79
C LYS A 24 2.39 7.74 -12.83
N ASP A 25 2.30 6.43 -12.60
CA ASP A 25 1.31 5.87 -11.67
C ASP A 25 1.74 6.11 -10.22
N ILE A 26 3.04 6.03 -9.94
CA ILE A 26 3.61 6.46 -8.65
C ILE A 26 3.29 7.94 -8.41
N GLU A 27 3.53 8.81 -9.40
CA GLU A 27 3.19 10.23 -9.34
C GLU A 27 1.68 10.46 -9.09
N LYS A 28 0.81 9.71 -9.78
CA LYS A 28 -0.64 9.77 -9.57
C LYS A 28 -1.02 9.40 -8.13
N ALA A 29 -0.40 8.35 -7.57
CA ALA A 29 -0.65 7.93 -6.20
C ALA A 29 -0.24 9.02 -5.20
N VAL A 30 0.93 9.63 -5.40
CA VAL A 30 1.42 10.76 -4.58
C VAL A 30 0.46 11.94 -4.66
N ARG A 31 0.10 12.39 -5.86
CA ARG A 31 -0.85 13.50 -6.08
C ARG A 31 -2.28 13.18 -5.64
N GLY A 32 -2.62 11.90 -5.56
CA GLY A 32 -3.92 11.39 -5.14
C GLY A 32 -4.05 11.22 -3.63
N SER A 33 -2.97 11.40 -2.86
CA SER A 33 -2.90 11.03 -1.44
C SER A 33 -4.06 11.54 -0.59
N ASP A 34 -4.44 12.81 -0.72
CA ASP A 34 -5.51 13.40 0.09
C ASP A 34 -6.88 12.80 -0.26
N ARG A 35 -7.13 12.54 -1.55
CA ARG A 35 -8.34 11.87 -2.02
C ARG A 35 -8.42 10.42 -1.56
N ILE A 36 -7.27 9.73 -1.55
CA ILE A 36 -7.16 8.37 -1.02
C ILE A 36 -7.50 8.37 0.47
N TYR A 37 -6.89 9.29 1.23
CA TYR A 37 -7.15 9.44 2.65
C TYR A 37 -8.64 9.67 2.95
N ASP A 38 -9.25 10.65 2.28
CA ASP A 38 -10.67 10.98 2.45
C ASP A 38 -11.59 9.80 2.12
N LYS A 39 -11.28 9.03 1.06
CA LYS A 39 -12.06 7.86 0.68
C LYS A 39 -11.95 6.74 1.72
N VAL A 40 -10.76 6.52 2.28
CA VAL A 40 -10.52 5.51 3.32
C VAL A 40 -11.23 5.89 4.62
N GLU A 41 -11.13 7.15 5.04
CA GLU A 41 -11.77 7.64 6.25
C GLU A 41 -13.31 7.51 6.19
N ARG A 42 -13.90 7.74 5.02
CA ARG A 42 -15.36 7.61 4.79
C ARG A 42 -15.83 6.16 4.60
N SER A 43 -14.92 5.21 4.42
CA SER A 43 -15.25 3.80 4.21
C SER A 43 -15.41 3.07 5.54
N SER A 44 -16.57 2.44 5.76
CA SER A 44 -16.81 1.64 6.97
C SER A 44 -15.89 0.41 7.10
N VAL A 45 -15.31 -0.02 5.99
CA VAL A 45 -14.42 -1.18 5.90
C VAL A 45 -12.96 -0.73 5.97
N LEU A 46 -12.54 0.20 5.10
CA LEU A 46 -11.13 0.60 5.00
C LEU A 46 -10.67 1.49 6.16
N SER A 47 -11.57 2.22 6.82
CA SER A 47 -11.22 3.05 7.99
C SER A 47 -10.57 2.25 9.12
N ARG A 48 -10.84 0.94 9.20
CA ARG A 48 -10.19 0.02 10.15
C ARG A 48 -8.71 -0.20 9.85
N GLU A 49 -8.32 -0.06 8.59
CA GLU A 49 -6.96 -0.24 8.08
C GLU A 49 -6.26 1.11 7.81
N ILE A 50 -6.81 2.21 8.34
CA ILE A 50 -6.32 3.57 8.05
C ILE A 50 -4.86 3.78 8.45
N GLY A 51 -4.38 3.09 9.49
CA GLY A 51 -2.97 3.10 9.89
C GLY A 51 -2.05 2.58 8.79
N LYS A 52 -2.40 1.44 8.18
CA LYS A 52 -1.66 0.88 7.04
C LYS A 52 -1.68 1.83 5.85
N VAL A 53 -2.85 2.37 5.50
CA VAL A 53 -2.96 3.31 4.37
C VAL A 53 -2.13 4.55 4.60
N LYS A 54 -2.19 5.16 5.79
CA LYS A 54 -1.35 6.31 6.14
C LYS A 54 0.13 5.98 6.00
N LEU A 55 0.56 4.81 6.46
CA LEU A 55 1.96 4.37 6.34
C LEU A 55 2.38 4.24 4.87
N LEU A 56 1.54 3.63 4.03
CA LEU A 56 1.77 3.53 2.59
C LEU A 56 1.83 4.91 1.91
N LEU A 57 0.98 5.85 2.31
CA LEU A 57 0.98 7.23 1.81
C LEU A 57 2.24 8.00 2.23
N MET A 58 2.75 7.79 3.45
CA MET A 58 4.02 8.38 3.88
C MET A 58 5.18 7.79 3.09
N LEU A 59 5.22 6.46 2.95
CA LEU A 59 6.27 5.76 2.20
C LEU A 59 6.38 6.25 0.77
N ILE A 60 5.27 6.30 0.04
CA ILE A 60 5.31 6.69 -1.38
C ILE A 60 5.70 8.17 -1.56
N LYS A 61 5.35 9.04 -0.60
CA LYS A 61 5.76 10.46 -0.61
C LYS A 61 7.25 10.61 -0.33
N ASP A 62 7.77 9.96 0.70
CA ASP A 62 9.19 10.00 1.03
C ASP A 62 10.04 9.42 -0.10
N TYR A 63 9.58 8.33 -0.73
CA TYR A 63 10.24 7.78 -1.92
C TYR A 63 10.25 8.78 -3.08
N TRP A 64 9.09 9.39 -3.38
CA TRP A 64 8.96 10.36 -4.47
C TRP A 64 9.82 11.61 -4.27
N ASN A 65 9.97 12.06 -3.02
CA ASN A 65 10.81 13.20 -2.68
C ASN A 65 12.31 12.85 -2.64
N GLY A 66 12.67 11.57 -2.66
CA GLY A 66 14.05 11.09 -2.50
C GLY A 66 14.53 11.05 -1.05
N ASP A 67 13.62 11.16 -0.07
CA ASP A 67 13.94 11.09 1.36
C ASP A 67 14.26 9.65 1.81
N TYR A 68 13.66 8.64 1.15
CA TYR A 68 13.90 7.22 1.44
C TYR A 68 13.81 6.36 0.17
N THR A 69 14.94 5.79 -0.26
CA THR A 69 15.04 5.02 -1.52
C THR A 69 15.62 3.62 -1.35
N GLU A 70 15.69 3.11 -0.12
CA GLU A 70 16.35 1.83 0.20
C GLU A 70 15.52 0.60 -0.17
N LEU A 71 14.22 0.75 -0.46
CA LEU A 71 13.35 -0.38 -0.81
C LEU A 71 13.52 -0.84 -2.26
N PRO A 72 13.24 -2.12 -2.53
CA PRO A 72 13.07 -2.59 -3.89
C PRO A 72 12.03 -1.76 -4.64
N TYR A 73 12.34 -1.37 -5.88
CA TYR A 73 11.40 -0.62 -6.73
C TYR A 73 10.04 -1.33 -6.89
N ARG A 74 10.04 -2.67 -6.90
CA ARG A 74 8.83 -3.50 -6.94
C ARG A 74 7.89 -3.24 -5.76
N THR A 75 8.45 -2.96 -4.57
CA THR A 75 7.69 -2.62 -3.36
C THR A 75 6.97 -1.30 -3.56
N ILE A 76 7.67 -0.28 -4.08
CA ILE A 76 7.08 1.04 -4.37
C ILE A 76 5.96 0.93 -5.40
N VAL A 77 6.18 0.15 -6.45
CA VAL A 77 5.14 -0.13 -7.46
C VAL A 77 3.92 -0.82 -6.83
N ALA A 78 4.13 -1.82 -5.98
CA ALA A 78 3.04 -2.48 -5.28
C ALA A 78 2.25 -1.53 -4.36
N VAL A 79 2.94 -0.61 -3.68
CA VAL A 79 2.32 0.47 -2.89
C VAL A 79 1.46 1.38 -3.78
N ALA A 80 2.01 1.84 -4.91
CA ALA A 80 1.27 2.66 -5.86
C ALA A 80 0.00 1.95 -6.37
N ILE A 81 0.11 0.65 -6.69
CA ILE A 81 -1.03 -0.18 -7.10
C ILE A 81 -2.11 -0.22 -6.02
N ALA A 82 -1.77 -0.53 -4.77
CA ALA A 82 -2.76 -0.59 -3.70
C ALA A 82 -3.48 0.75 -3.50
N LEU A 83 -2.72 1.84 -3.49
CA LEU A 83 -3.24 3.20 -3.30
C LEU A 83 -4.13 3.66 -4.46
N LEU A 84 -3.72 3.40 -5.70
CA LEU A 84 -4.51 3.73 -6.88
C LEU A 84 -5.74 2.83 -7.04
N TYR A 85 -5.67 1.57 -6.61
CA TYR A 85 -6.84 0.71 -6.55
C TYR A 85 -7.89 1.28 -5.61
N ILE A 86 -7.48 1.74 -4.42
CA ILE A 86 -8.36 2.46 -3.50
C ILE A 86 -8.89 3.73 -4.15
N LEU A 87 -8.08 4.53 -4.85
CA LEU A 87 -8.57 5.77 -5.47
C LEU A 87 -9.63 5.49 -6.54
N ASN A 88 -9.25 4.71 -7.55
CA ASN A 88 -10.09 4.28 -8.66
C ASN A 88 -9.44 3.08 -9.38
N PRO A 89 -9.93 1.84 -9.19
CA PRO A 89 -9.30 0.66 -9.78
C PRO A 89 -9.34 0.66 -11.31
N ILE A 90 -10.33 1.32 -11.91
CA ILE A 90 -10.50 1.37 -13.38
C ILE A 90 -9.41 2.21 -14.06
N ASP A 91 -8.87 3.25 -13.39
CA ASP A 91 -7.78 4.08 -13.95
C ASP A 91 -6.43 3.35 -13.91
N LEU A 92 -6.26 2.44 -12.96
CA LEU A 92 -5.03 1.65 -12.78
C LEU A 92 -5.05 0.36 -13.62
N ILE A 93 -6.22 -0.28 -13.69
CA ILE A 93 -6.43 -1.55 -14.37
C ILE A 93 -7.26 -1.28 -15.62
N PRO A 94 -6.62 -0.97 -16.78
CA PRO A 94 -7.32 -1.09 -18.05
C PRO A 94 -7.82 -2.54 -18.20
N ASP A 95 -8.81 -2.79 -19.07
CA ASP A 95 -9.63 -4.03 -19.25
C ASP A 95 -8.87 -5.39 -19.37
N VAL A 96 -7.57 -5.42 -19.18
CA VAL A 96 -6.62 -6.51 -19.42
C VAL A 96 -6.36 -7.41 -18.20
N ILE A 97 -6.92 -7.11 -17.01
CA ILE A 97 -6.73 -7.94 -15.79
C ILE A 97 -8.07 -8.24 -15.07
N PRO A 98 -8.95 -9.08 -15.65
CA PRO A 98 -10.31 -9.33 -15.15
C PRO A 98 -10.36 -10.00 -13.76
N ILE A 99 -9.28 -10.69 -13.38
CA ILE A 99 -9.18 -11.41 -12.11
C ILE A 99 -8.99 -10.43 -10.95
N LEU A 100 -8.09 -9.45 -11.08
CA LEU A 100 -7.86 -8.45 -10.04
C LEU A 100 -9.06 -7.52 -9.88
N GLY A 101 -9.78 -7.20 -10.96
CA GLY A 101 -10.97 -6.35 -10.94
C GLY A 101 -12.17 -6.92 -10.15
N GLN A 102 -12.10 -8.18 -9.70
CA GLN A 102 -13.11 -8.78 -8.82
C GLN A 102 -12.82 -8.57 -7.33
N MET A 103 -11.64 -8.06 -6.98
CA MET A 103 -11.26 -7.79 -5.60
C MET A 103 -11.95 -6.50 -5.10
N ASP A 104 -12.48 -6.52 -3.88
CA ASP A 104 -12.84 -5.28 -3.20
C ASP A 104 -11.59 -4.54 -2.70
N ASP A 105 -11.74 -3.26 -2.34
CA ASP A 105 -10.63 -2.40 -1.91
C ASP A 105 -9.86 -2.98 -0.71
N LEU A 106 -10.55 -3.64 0.23
CA LEU A 106 -9.90 -4.24 1.40
C LEU A 106 -9.11 -5.49 1.00
N ALA A 107 -9.68 -6.34 0.16
CA ALA A 107 -9.01 -7.54 -0.34
C ALA A 107 -7.71 -7.18 -1.07
N MET A 108 -7.73 -6.14 -1.93
CA MET A 108 -6.53 -5.66 -2.63
C MET A 108 -5.49 -5.12 -1.66
N LEU A 109 -5.90 -4.24 -0.73
CA LEU A 109 -5.01 -3.68 0.29
C LEU A 109 -4.33 -4.78 1.10
N MET A 110 -5.09 -5.77 1.58
CA MET A 110 -4.57 -6.85 2.43
C MET A 110 -3.68 -7.81 1.64
N PHE A 111 -4.01 -8.08 0.38
CA PHE A 111 -3.17 -8.89 -0.52
C PHE A 111 -1.80 -8.22 -0.75
N VAL A 112 -1.79 -6.92 -1.09
CA VAL A 112 -0.55 -6.16 -1.24
C VAL A 112 0.22 -6.11 0.06
N TRP A 113 -0.44 -5.77 1.16
CA TRP A 113 0.17 -5.71 2.48
C TRP A 113 0.89 -7.01 2.84
N LYS A 114 0.26 -8.17 2.62
CA LYS A 114 0.87 -9.50 2.85
C LYS A 114 2.17 -9.70 2.07
N MET A 115 2.31 -9.09 0.89
CA MET A 115 3.51 -9.21 0.07
C MET A 115 4.63 -8.27 0.49
N ILE A 116 4.31 -7.09 1.00
CA ILE A 116 5.29 -6.00 1.22
C ILE A 116 5.50 -5.64 2.69
N SER A 117 4.79 -6.25 3.64
CA SER A 117 4.83 -5.81 5.04
C SER A 117 6.23 -5.83 5.64
N GLU A 118 7.08 -6.80 5.30
CA GLU A 118 8.46 -6.82 5.78
C GLU A 118 9.28 -5.64 5.25
N ASP A 119 9.18 -5.32 3.96
CA ASP A 119 9.85 -4.14 3.38
C ASP A 119 9.31 -2.83 4.00
N VAL A 120 7.99 -2.74 4.18
CA VAL A 120 7.34 -1.55 4.77
C VAL A 120 7.73 -1.39 6.24
N LYS A 121 8.10 -2.48 6.93
CA LYS A 121 8.58 -2.44 8.31
C LYS A 121 9.93 -1.75 8.41
N ASP A 122 10.85 -2.00 7.48
CA ASP A 122 12.15 -1.33 7.44
C ASP A 122 11.97 0.19 7.27
N TYR A 123 11.06 0.60 6.37
CA TYR A 123 10.66 2.00 6.24
C TYR A 123 10.06 2.57 7.53
N ALA A 124 9.16 1.82 8.18
CA ALA A 124 8.50 2.28 9.40
C ALA A 124 9.50 2.54 10.53
N LEU A 125 10.47 1.64 10.72
CA LEU A 125 11.54 1.80 11.69
C LEU A 125 12.39 3.03 11.38
N TRP A 126 12.84 3.17 10.13
CA TRP A 126 13.56 4.36 9.68
C TRP A 126 12.77 5.64 9.95
N LYS A 127 11.47 5.67 9.64
CA LYS A 127 10.64 6.86 9.80
C LYS A 127 10.52 7.26 11.26
N VAL A 128 10.38 6.29 12.18
CA VAL A 128 10.34 6.53 13.63
C VAL A 128 11.64 7.11 14.15
N GLU A 129 12.79 6.57 13.73
CA GLU A 129 14.10 7.08 14.13
C GLU A 129 14.36 8.52 13.65
N ASN A 130 13.78 8.87 12.50
CA ASN A 130 13.94 10.17 11.86
C ASN A 130 12.83 11.19 12.21
N THR A 131 11.94 10.88 13.16
CA THR A 131 10.91 11.81 13.64
C THR A 131 10.81 11.82 15.17
N LYS A 132 10.27 12.92 15.72
CA LYS A 132 9.90 13.02 17.14
C LYS A 132 8.39 12.85 17.36
N ASP A 133 7.67 12.43 16.33
CA ASP A 133 6.22 12.28 16.37
C ASP A 133 5.80 10.98 17.06
N GLU A 134 5.42 11.07 18.33
CA GLU A 134 4.90 9.93 19.11
C GLU A 134 3.59 9.37 18.54
N SER A 135 2.81 10.19 17.81
CA SER A 135 1.59 9.70 17.16
C SER A 135 1.91 8.73 16.01
N LEU A 136 3.07 8.90 15.36
CA LEU A 136 3.54 7.99 14.33
C LEU A 136 3.87 6.60 14.89
N LYS A 137 4.51 6.53 16.06
CA LYS A 137 4.80 5.25 16.72
C LYS A 137 3.53 4.45 16.96
N LYS A 138 2.49 5.12 17.49
CA LYS A 138 1.18 4.49 17.71
C LYS A 138 0.57 3.98 16.39
N LEU A 139 0.62 4.80 15.34
CA LEU A 139 0.12 4.42 14.01
C LEU A 139 0.83 3.18 13.45
N ILE A 140 2.15 3.10 13.59
CA ILE A 140 2.94 1.96 13.13
C ILE A 140 2.61 0.71 13.94
N ALA A 141 2.49 0.83 15.27
CA ALA A 141 2.05 -0.26 16.12
C ALA A 141 0.65 -0.77 15.73
N GLU A 142 -0.29 0.13 15.42
CA GLU A 142 -1.62 -0.25 14.92
C GLU A 142 -1.56 -0.93 13.55
N ALA A 143 -0.71 -0.45 12.63
CA ALA A 143 -0.59 -0.98 11.27
C ALA A 143 -0.05 -2.42 11.23
N PHE A 144 0.85 -2.77 12.15
CA PHE A 144 1.50 -4.08 12.17
C PHE A 144 1.10 -5.00 13.33
N GLY A 145 0.32 -4.50 14.29
CA GLY A 145 0.11 -5.15 15.59
C GLY A 145 1.17 -4.76 16.61
N GLU A 146 0.82 -4.77 17.90
CA GLU A 146 1.52 -4.12 19.02
C GLU A 146 2.99 -4.57 19.30
N ASN A 147 3.61 -5.40 18.44
CA ASN A 147 4.91 -6.04 18.70
C ASN A 147 6.05 -5.65 17.72
N ILE A 148 5.94 -4.51 17.03
CA ILE A 148 6.87 -4.14 15.95
C ILE A 148 7.91 -3.09 16.35
N LEU A 149 7.60 -2.25 17.34
CA LEU A 149 8.54 -1.23 17.78
C LEU A 149 9.58 -1.85 18.72
N PRO A 150 10.89 -1.59 18.52
CA PRO A 150 11.88 -1.96 19.51
C PRO A 150 11.50 -1.28 20.84
N GLU A 151 11.49 -2.05 21.94
CA GLU A 151 11.44 -1.46 23.27
C GLU A 151 12.57 -0.44 23.32
N SER A 152 12.20 0.82 23.59
CA SER A 152 13.10 1.95 23.67
C SER A 152 14.42 1.55 24.33
N VAL A 153 15.52 1.61 23.57
CA VAL A 153 16.89 1.56 24.11
C VAL A 153 17.16 2.84 24.89
#